data_AF-A0A158QB62-F1
#
_entry.id   AF-A0A158QB62-F1
#
_cell.length_a   1.000
_cell.length_b   1.000
_cell.length_c   1.000
_cell.angle_alpha   90.00
_cell.angle_beta   90.00
_cell.angle_gamma   90.00
#
_symmetry.space_group_name_H-M   'P 1'
#
loop_
_entity.id
_entity.type
_entity.pdbx_description
1 polymer ?
#
loop_
_entity_poly.entity_id
_entity_poly.type
_entity_poly.pdbx_seq_one_letter_code
_entity_poly.pdbx_strand_id
1 'polypeptide(L)'
;MRYMDDESLEHGQTLVDCVYELLSVCEQSVQMCDEVYCQIVKQVTNNRSSRTNSASRGWRLLSILCAYFDCSIVFKPYLFKFIADTADDPKKSFHCIASICLTNLNKTFRYGGRKFLPSGTEIEAITSGRISRQIMYRLPGDRNQVIKTDTVTVSEEIIQEMCQELGVVSVAEQREFCLCIVLSNEDLVKMISYDEYILDICTELETSNREYYFLLRRTVWIHPLRFENRLFIEFMYFQITADYMEFYLTGVEPSDIDQSLLDDIANLGAYLQISDLGSIVAVEQDDVHHLVPRSIFDLMYAEHWMEEINLKLGFIDRQISAITAKAKFLELLENTPLFGGQFISLFDAVDGELHTGNCLLVINRCGVKFLNVTVQQVPDISLDEILTTKKYTTSQGSFLCVEIGTPTQKRIVTLQTDKVTVISKLFAQYTYVDSKNRGNIDGSNSQIY
;
A
#
# COMPACT_ATOMS: atom_id res chain seq x y z
N MET A 1 -10.05 -21.23 32.10
CA MET A 1 -10.40 -22.68 32.23
C MET A 1 -11.58 -23.06 31.35
N ARG A 2 -12.69 -22.31 31.36
CA ARG A 2 -13.86 -22.54 30.48
C ARG A 2 -13.52 -22.66 28.99
N TYR A 3 -12.70 -21.74 28.47
CA TYR A 3 -12.22 -21.83 27.08
C TYR A 3 -11.52 -23.18 26.78
N MET A 4 -10.72 -23.68 27.72
CA MET A 4 -9.97 -24.94 27.61
C MET A 4 -10.82 -26.20 27.89
N ASP A 5 -12.14 -26.07 28.09
CA ASP A 5 -13.06 -27.18 28.40
C ASP A 5 -12.80 -27.87 29.76
N ASP A 6 -11.92 -27.29 30.59
CA ASP A 6 -11.62 -27.79 31.94
C ASP A 6 -12.72 -27.42 32.95
N GLU A 7 -13.60 -26.49 32.59
CA GLU A 7 -14.75 -26.04 33.37
C GLU A 7 -15.93 -25.81 32.40
N SER A 8 -17.16 -26.06 32.86
CA SER A 8 -18.37 -25.80 32.07
C SER A 8 -18.56 -24.30 31.82
N LEU A 9 -19.01 -23.95 30.61
CA LEU A 9 -19.44 -22.59 30.28
C LEU A 9 -20.65 -22.18 31.14
N GLU A 10 -20.77 -20.88 31.41
CA GLU A 10 -21.97 -20.32 32.02
C GLU A 10 -23.17 -20.39 31.06
N HIS A 11 -24.38 -20.24 31.59
CA HIS A 11 -25.59 -20.33 30.78
C HIS A 11 -25.60 -19.23 29.71
N GLY A 12 -25.58 -19.65 28.44
CA GLY A 12 -25.56 -18.75 27.28
C GLY A 12 -24.18 -18.18 26.92
N GLN A 13 -23.12 -18.49 27.67
CA GLN A 13 -21.76 -18.04 27.38
C GLN A 13 -21.14 -18.87 26.24
N THR A 14 -20.49 -18.21 25.30
CA THR A 14 -19.75 -18.82 24.20
C THR A 14 -18.24 -18.84 24.47
N LEU A 15 -17.49 -19.60 23.67
CA LEU A 15 -16.02 -19.56 23.72
C LEU A 15 -15.48 -18.20 23.29
N VAL A 16 -16.20 -17.49 22.42
CA VAL A 16 -15.88 -16.13 21.98
C VAL A 16 -15.98 -15.16 23.15
N ASP A 17 -17.05 -15.26 23.95
CA ASP A 17 -17.22 -14.43 25.15
C ASP A 17 -16.09 -14.64 26.16
N CYS A 18 -15.67 -15.89 26.38
CA CYS A 18 -14.52 -16.20 27.24
C CYS A 18 -13.23 -15.53 26.76
N VAL A 19 -13.01 -15.42 25.45
CA VAL A 19 -11.84 -14.75 24.90
C VAL A 19 -11.95 -13.25 25.13
N TYR A 20 -13.08 -12.62 24.78
CA TYR A 20 -13.26 -11.18 24.98
C TYR A 20 -13.15 -10.76 26.44
N GLU A 21 -13.68 -11.56 27.38
CA GLU A 21 -13.50 -11.33 28.82
C GLU A 21 -12.00 -11.28 29.19
N LEU A 22 -11.20 -12.23 28.70
CA LEU A 22 -9.77 -12.26 28.97
C LEU A 22 -9.00 -11.11 28.31
N LEU A 23 -9.32 -10.76 27.06
CA LEU A 23 -8.69 -9.61 26.38
C LEU A 23 -9.02 -8.31 27.13
N SER A 24 -10.25 -8.15 27.62
CA SER A 24 -10.66 -6.97 28.40
C SER A 24 -9.89 -6.83 29.72
N VAL A 25 -9.47 -7.95 30.33
CA VAL A 25 -8.62 -7.94 31.53
C VAL A 25 -7.19 -7.50 31.20
N CYS A 26 -6.65 -7.92 30.07
CA CYS A 26 -5.31 -7.52 29.61
C CYS A 26 -5.23 -6.02 29.30
N GLU A 27 -6.32 -5.41 28.83
CA GLU A 27 -6.41 -3.97 28.57
C GLU A 27 -6.33 -3.10 29.84
N GLN A 28 -6.62 -3.66 31.02
CA GLN A 28 -6.66 -2.88 32.27
C GLN A 28 -5.27 -2.40 32.71
N SER A 29 -4.26 -3.26 32.61
CA SER A 29 -2.88 -2.92 32.96
C SER A 29 -1.90 -3.98 32.45
N VAL A 30 -0.63 -3.58 32.28
CA VAL A 30 0.46 -4.50 31.92
C VAL A 30 0.62 -5.63 32.95
N GLN A 31 0.40 -5.35 34.24
CA GLN A 31 0.49 -6.37 35.30
C GLN A 31 -0.62 -7.43 35.16
N MET A 32 -1.83 -7.03 34.77
CA MET A 32 -2.91 -7.98 34.51
C MET A 32 -2.62 -8.81 33.25
N CYS A 33 -2.00 -8.22 32.23
CA CYS A 33 -1.55 -8.97 31.06
C CYS A 33 -0.50 -10.03 31.43
N ASP A 34 0.51 -9.67 32.23
CA ASP A 34 1.52 -10.62 32.74
C ASP A 34 0.85 -11.76 33.52
N GLU A 35 -0.13 -11.47 34.37
CA GLU A 35 -0.88 -12.47 35.13
C GLU A 35 -1.67 -13.41 34.19
N VAL A 36 -2.36 -12.88 33.19
CA VAL A 36 -3.08 -13.69 32.21
C VAL A 36 -2.12 -14.60 31.43
N TYR A 37 -0.98 -14.07 30.98
CA TYR A 37 0.07 -14.89 30.37
C TYR A 37 0.55 -16.00 31.32
N CYS A 38 0.85 -15.67 32.58
CA CYS A 38 1.29 -16.64 33.59
C CYS A 38 0.25 -17.75 33.80
N GLN A 39 -1.03 -17.40 33.89
CA GLN A 39 -2.11 -18.37 34.05
C GLN A 39 -2.19 -19.31 32.85
N ILE A 40 -2.12 -18.80 31.62
CA ILE A 40 -2.19 -19.66 30.42
C ILE A 40 -0.95 -20.55 30.33
N VAL A 41 0.25 -20.00 30.54
CA VAL A 41 1.52 -20.76 30.57
C VAL A 41 1.45 -21.88 31.60
N LYS A 42 0.94 -21.59 32.80
CA LYS A 42 0.69 -22.59 33.84
C LYS A 42 -0.26 -23.70 33.34
N GLN A 43 -1.37 -23.34 32.71
CA GLN A 43 -2.37 -24.30 32.24
C GLN A 43 -1.89 -25.17 31.07
N VAL A 44 -0.94 -24.70 30.24
CA VAL A 44 -0.34 -25.52 29.17
C VAL A 44 0.90 -26.31 29.60
N THR A 45 1.52 -25.94 30.74
CA THR A 45 2.71 -26.63 31.27
C THR A 45 2.33 -27.92 31.97
N ASN A 46 2.83 -29.06 31.50
CA ASN A 46 2.54 -30.39 32.06
C ASN A 46 1.02 -30.61 32.25
N ASN A 47 0.21 -30.18 31.29
CA ASN A 47 -1.24 -30.31 31.35
C ASN A 47 -1.65 -31.81 31.47
N ARG A 48 -2.39 -32.15 32.54
CA ARG A 48 -2.89 -33.50 32.84
C ARG A 48 -4.41 -33.62 32.73
N SER A 49 -5.06 -32.67 32.05
CA SER A 49 -6.51 -32.68 31.89
C SER A 49 -6.95 -33.96 31.16
N SER A 50 -8.11 -34.51 31.56
CA SER A 50 -8.75 -35.61 30.84
C SER A 50 -9.40 -35.13 29.53
N ARG A 51 -9.51 -33.81 29.33
CA ARG A 51 -10.04 -33.17 28.13
C ARG A 51 -8.95 -33.10 27.06
N THR A 52 -9.18 -33.78 25.93
CA THR A 52 -8.23 -33.86 24.82
C THR A 52 -7.89 -32.50 24.19
N ASN A 53 -8.82 -31.55 24.25
CA ASN A 53 -8.65 -30.21 23.68
C ASN A 53 -8.07 -29.18 24.66
N SER A 54 -7.85 -29.52 25.94
CA SER A 54 -7.46 -28.54 26.96
C SER A 54 -6.14 -27.85 26.60
N ALA A 55 -5.05 -28.61 26.48
CA ALA A 55 -3.75 -28.05 26.15
C ALA A 55 -3.74 -27.35 24.78
N SER A 56 -4.37 -27.93 23.75
CA SER A 56 -4.40 -27.33 22.40
C SER A 56 -5.15 -25.99 22.38
N ARG A 57 -6.27 -25.88 23.10
CA ARG A 57 -6.99 -24.61 23.28
C ARG A 57 -6.16 -23.63 24.11
N GLY A 58 -5.48 -24.07 25.16
CA GLY A 58 -4.58 -23.21 25.93
C GLY A 58 -3.52 -22.54 25.04
N TRP A 59 -2.91 -23.30 24.12
CA TRP A 59 -1.95 -22.74 23.15
C TRP A 59 -2.60 -21.81 22.12
N ARG A 60 -3.83 -22.10 21.66
CA ARG A 60 -4.60 -21.21 20.77
C ARG A 60 -4.95 -19.88 21.44
N LEU A 61 -5.30 -19.93 22.72
CA LEU A 61 -5.55 -18.74 23.52
C LEU A 61 -4.26 -17.92 23.70
N LEU A 62 -3.14 -18.60 23.95
CA LEU A 62 -1.83 -17.96 24.03
C LEU A 62 -1.45 -17.28 22.70
N SER A 63 -1.73 -17.92 21.55
CA SER A 63 -1.43 -17.32 20.25
C SER A 63 -2.24 -16.05 19.97
N ILE A 64 -3.48 -15.97 20.47
CA ILE A 64 -4.28 -14.75 20.42
C ILE A 64 -3.59 -13.67 21.25
N LEU A 65 -3.30 -13.91 22.53
CA LEU A 65 -2.65 -12.89 23.37
C LEU A 65 -1.33 -12.37 22.80
N CYS A 66 -0.50 -13.28 22.29
CA CYS A 66 0.78 -12.93 21.68
C CYS A 66 0.66 -12.00 20.46
N ALA A 67 -0.52 -11.88 19.83
CA ALA A 67 -0.75 -10.98 18.70
C ALA A 67 -1.23 -9.57 19.13
N TYR A 68 -1.73 -9.44 20.36
CA TYR A 68 -2.43 -8.24 20.83
C TYR A 68 -1.70 -7.50 21.94
N PHE A 69 -1.00 -8.20 22.84
CA PHE A 69 -0.46 -7.59 24.04
C PHE A 69 1.04 -7.85 24.22
N ASP A 70 1.80 -6.79 24.44
CA ASP A 70 3.16 -6.89 24.99
C ASP A 70 3.08 -7.29 26.48
N CYS A 71 4.22 -7.61 27.07
CA CYS A 71 4.38 -7.98 28.47
C CYS A 71 5.36 -7.02 29.16
N SER A 72 5.45 -7.09 30.49
CA SER A 72 6.45 -6.28 31.19
C SER A 72 7.87 -6.66 30.80
N ILE A 73 8.79 -5.69 30.84
CA ILE A 73 10.21 -5.89 30.55
C ILE A 73 10.82 -6.98 31.45
N VAL A 74 10.30 -7.14 32.68
CA VAL A 74 10.74 -8.16 33.63
C VAL A 74 10.27 -9.56 33.22
N PHE A 75 9.02 -9.69 32.76
CA PHE A 75 8.44 -10.97 32.39
C PHE A 75 8.85 -11.45 30.98
N LYS A 76 9.08 -10.51 30.07
CA LYS A 76 9.48 -10.73 28.67
C LYS A 76 10.50 -11.84 28.41
N PRO A 77 11.68 -11.88 29.07
CA PRO A 77 12.66 -12.94 28.83
C PRO A 77 12.13 -14.34 29.19
N TYR A 78 11.28 -14.46 30.21
CA TYR A 78 10.72 -15.74 30.65
C TYR A 78 9.65 -16.24 29.71
N LEU A 79 8.72 -15.36 29.31
CA LEU A 79 7.67 -15.67 28.33
C LEU A 79 8.29 -16.11 27.00
N PHE A 80 9.23 -15.30 26.48
CA PHE A 80 9.91 -15.59 25.22
C PHE A 80 10.63 -16.94 25.29
N LYS A 81 11.40 -17.19 26.36
CA LYS A 81 12.14 -18.45 26.52
C LYS A 81 11.21 -19.67 26.58
N PHE A 82 10.10 -19.59 27.32
CA PHE A 82 9.13 -20.68 27.40
C PHE A 82 8.53 -21.05 26.04
N ILE A 83 8.12 -20.02 25.27
CA ILE A 83 7.54 -20.21 23.94
C ILE A 83 8.60 -20.75 22.97
N ALA A 84 9.78 -20.14 22.93
CA ALA A 84 10.89 -20.54 22.06
C ALA A 84 11.34 -21.99 22.33
N ASP A 85 11.52 -22.38 23.60
CA ASP A 85 11.90 -23.76 23.96
C ASP A 85 10.86 -24.79 23.51
N THR A 86 9.59 -24.38 23.34
CA THR A 86 8.54 -25.26 22.81
C THR A 86 8.51 -25.24 21.29
N ALA A 87 8.70 -24.06 20.69
CA ALA A 87 8.72 -23.85 19.25
C ALA A 87 9.93 -24.49 18.55
N ASP A 88 11.08 -24.56 19.21
CA ASP A 88 12.34 -25.04 18.61
C ASP A 88 12.55 -26.56 18.76
N ASP A 89 11.69 -27.26 19.50
CA ASP A 89 11.78 -28.72 19.71
C ASP A 89 10.64 -29.45 18.97
N PRO A 90 10.92 -30.02 17.78
CA PRO A 90 9.93 -30.76 16.99
C PRO A 90 9.32 -31.99 17.71
N LYS A 91 9.92 -32.45 18.82
CA LYS A 91 9.41 -33.58 19.60
C LYS A 91 8.28 -33.18 20.54
N LYS A 92 8.09 -31.90 20.82
CA LYS A 92 7.01 -31.41 21.70
C LYS A 92 5.68 -31.36 20.97
N SER A 93 4.61 -31.84 21.63
CA SER A 93 3.27 -32.02 21.05
C SER A 93 2.57 -30.74 20.57
N PHE A 94 3.14 -29.56 20.81
CA PHE A 94 2.59 -28.26 20.43
C PHE A 94 3.62 -27.33 19.78
N HIS A 95 4.73 -27.87 19.28
CA HIS A 95 5.80 -27.11 18.61
C HIS A 95 5.22 -26.15 17.56
N CYS A 96 4.32 -26.61 16.69
CA CYS A 96 3.84 -25.80 15.57
C CYS A 96 3.07 -24.55 16.03
N ILE A 97 2.23 -24.68 17.07
CA ILE A 97 1.47 -23.55 17.60
C ILE A 97 2.32 -22.65 18.49
N ALA A 98 3.32 -23.21 19.17
CA ALA A 98 4.33 -22.41 19.85
C ALA A 98 5.14 -21.55 18.86
N SER A 99 5.48 -22.07 17.68
CA SER A 99 6.13 -21.27 16.63
C SER A 99 5.25 -20.09 16.18
N ILE A 100 3.93 -20.28 16.11
CA ILE A 100 2.98 -19.20 15.81
C ILE A 100 2.95 -18.17 16.94
N CYS A 101 2.86 -18.61 18.20
CA CYS A 101 2.96 -17.70 19.35
C CYS A 101 4.25 -16.89 19.31
N LEU A 102 5.37 -17.52 18.95
CA LEU A 102 6.68 -16.86 18.84
C LEU A 102 6.69 -15.80 17.74
N THR A 103 6.16 -16.13 16.55
CA THR A 103 6.01 -15.18 15.45
C THR A 103 5.13 -14.00 15.85
N ASN A 104 3.96 -14.28 16.45
CA ASN A 104 3.03 -13.25 16.91
C ASN A 104 3.71 -12.32 17.92
N LEU A 105 4.37 -12.90 18.92
CA LEU A 105 5.02 -12.14 19.99
C LEU A 105 6.15 -11.26 19.43
N ASN A 106 6.95 -11.78 18.50
CA ASN A 106 7.98 -10.98 17.81
C ASN A 106 7.39 -9.81 17.01
N LYS A 107 6.26 -10.01 16.33
CA LYS A 107 5.54 -8.95 15.62
C LYS A 107 5.02 -7.90 16.59
N THR A 108 4.37 -8.32 17.67
CA THR A 108 3.89 -7.43 18.72
C THR A 108 5.01 -6.62 19.36
N PHE A 109 6.18 -7.22 19.60
CA PHE A 109 7.34 -6.50 20.13
C PHE A 109 7.93 -5.48 19.14
N ARG A 110 7.82 -5.74 17.83
CA ARG A 110 8.41 -4.90 16.78
C ARG A 110 7.49 -3.76 16.35
N TYR A 111 6.20 -4.04 16.16
CA TYR A 111 5.23 -3.12 15.56
C TYR A 111 4.14 -2.67 16.55
N GLY A 112 4.19 -3.16 17.79
CA GLY A 112 3.06 -3.08 18.71
C GLY A 112 2.04 -4.18 18.42
N GLY A 113 1.13 -4.41 19.37
CA GLY A 113 0.04 -5.36 19.19
C GLY A 113 -1.01 -4.88 18.20
N ARG A 114 -1.83 -5.82 17.72
CA ARG A 114 -3.03 -5.51 16.93
C ARG A 114 -3.94 -4.54 17.69
N LYS A 115 -4.52 -3.59 16.95
CA LYS A 115 -5.32 -2.48 17.49
C LYS A 115 -6.81 -2.76 17.51
N PHE A 116 -7.29 -3.67 16.66
CA PHE A 116 -8.70 -4.06 16.59
C PHE A 116 -8.86 -5.51 17.05
N LEU A 117 -9.64 -5.70 18.12
CA LEU A 117 -9.94 -7.02 18.68
C LEU A 117 -10.44 -7.98 17.58
N PRO A 118 -10.10 -9.28 17.66
CA PRO A 118 -10.42 -10.21 16.59
C PRO A 118 -11.93 -10.41 16.54
N SER A 119 -12.50 -10.59 15.35
CA SER A 119 -13.94 -10.83 15.21
C SER A 119 -14.32 -12.19 15.83
N GLY A 120 -15.61 -12.38 16.14
CA GLY A 120 -16.10 -13.67 16.65
C GLY A 120 -15.79 -14.83 15.70
N THR A 121 -15.89 -14.59 14.39
CA THR A 121 -15.55 -15.57 13.35
C THR A 121 -14.05 -15.86 13.31
N GLU A 122 -13.18 -14.88 13.54
CA GLU A 122 -11.74 -15.08 13.67
C GLU A 122 -11.42 -15.91 14.91
N ILE A 123 -12.03 -15.61 16.06
CA ILE A 123 -11.85 -16.38 17.30
C ILE A 123 -12.32 -17.83 17.11
N GLU A 124 -13.47 -18.06 16.48
CA GLU A 124 -13.97 -19.40 16.17
C GLU A 124 -13.03 -20.17 15.25
N ALA A 125 -12.45 -19.49 14.25
CA ALA A 125 -11.48 -20.07 13.34
C ALA A 125 -10.20 -20.50 14.09
N ILE A 126 -9.61 -19.60 14.90
CA ILE A 126 -8.43 -19.89 15.72
C ILE A 126 -8.73 -21.02 16.71
N THR A 127 -9.90 -20.98 17.35
CA THR A 127 -10.38 -22.00 18.28
C THR A 127 -10.52 -23.37 17.61
N SER A 128 -10.83 -23.40 16.32
CA SER A 128 -10.91 -24.61 15.49
C SER A 128 -9.55 -25.04 14.91
N GLY A 129 -8.49 -24.25 15.11
CA GLY A 129 -7.14 -24.52 14.63
C GLY A 129 -6.78 -23.89 13.28
N ARG A 130 -7.63 -23.00 12.74
CA ARG A 130 -7.33 -22.19 11.55
C ARG A 130 -6.66 -20.91 11.99
N ILE A 131 -5.45 -20.68 11.50
CA ILE A 131 -4.53 -19.61 11.95
C ILE A 131 -4.30 -18.55 10.86
N SER A 132 -4.97 -18.71 9.73
CA SER A 132 -4.76 -17.90 8.53
C SER A 132 -6.06 -17.77 7.74
N ARG A 133 -6.21 -16.65 7.06
CA ARG A 133 -7.28 -16.33 6.13
C ARG A 133 -6.71 -16.16 4.73
N GLN A 134 -7.38 -16.68 3.72
CA GLN A 134 -7.05 -16.37 2.32
C GLN A 134 -7.74 -15.07 1.93
N ILE A 135 -6.97 -14.09 1.49
CA ILE A 135 -7.46 -12.76 1.09
C ILE A 135 -7.08 -12.51 -0.36
N MET A 136 -7.98 -11.91 -1.11
CA MET A 136 -7.76 -11.52 -2.50
C MET A 136 -7.18 -10.11 -2.56
N TYR A 137 -6.04 -9.98 -3.23
CA TYR A 137 -5.34 -8.73 -3.51
C TYR A 137 -5.34 -8.49 -5.01
N ARG A 138 -5.64 -7.27 -5.44
CA ARG A 138 -5.71 -6.90 -6.84
C ARG A 138 -4.42 -6.25 -7.32
N LEU A 139 -4.09 -6.51 -8.56
CA LEU A 139 -3.10 -5.79 -9.37
C LEU A 139 -3.86 -4.98 -10.44
N PRO A 140 -3.30 -3.85 -10.92
CA PRO A 140 -3.80 -3.17 -12.11
C PRO A 140 -4.00 -4.14 -13.29
N GLY A 141 -5.10 -3.95 -14.05
CA GLY A 141 -5.48 -4.83 -15.16
C GLY A 141 -6.31 -6.05 -14.79
N ASP A 142 -7.16 -5.93 -13.78
CA ASP A 142 -8.11 -6.96 -13.31
C ASP A 142 -7.47 -8.30 -12.93
N ARG A 143 -6.19 -8.28 -12.55
CA ARG A 143 -5.51 -9.46 -12.02
C ARG A 143 -5.66 -9.55 -10.52
N ASN A 144 -5.90 -10.77 -10.05
CA ASN A 144 -6.12 -11.05 -8.64
C ASN A 144 -5.15 -12.12 -8.17
N GLN A 145 -4.60 -11.93 -6.97
CA GLN A 145 -3.75 -12.89 -6.27
C GLN A 145 -4.42 -13.22 -4.93
N VAL A 146 -4.51 -14.50 -4.60
CA VAL A 146 -5.05 -14.94 -3.31
C VAL A 146 -3.88 -15.31 -2.42
N ILE A 147 -3.61 -14.48 -1.41
CA ILE A 147 -2.48 -14.65 -0.49
C ILE A 147 -2.99 -15.14 0.86
N LYS A 148 -2.28 -16.10 1.43
CA LYS A 148 -2.52 -16.59 2.79
C LYS A 148 -2.03 -15.54 3.79
N THR A 149 -2.96 -14.96 4.54
CA THR A 149 -2.72 -13.91 5.53
C THR A 149 -2.87 -14.50 6.93
N ASP A 150 -1.81 -14.49 7.72
CA ASP A 150 -1.81 -14.94 9.12
C ASP A 150 -2.30 -13.83 10.07
N THR A 151 -2.58 -14.17 11.33
CA THR A 151 -3.13 -13.21 12.32
C THR A 151 -2.32 -11.92 12.46
N VAL A 152 -0.99 -12.00 12.33
CA VAL A 152 -0.05 -10.88 12.54
C VAL A 152 0.63 -10.43 11.25
N THR A 153 0.11 -10.81 10.08
CA THR A 153 0.65 -10.36 8.80
C THR A 153 0.44 -8.86 8.64
N VAL A 154 1.54 -8.13 8.44
CA VAL A 154 1.52 -6.69 8.17
C VAL A 154 1.54 -6.40 6.66
N SER A 155 1.15 -5.19 6.28
CA SER A 155 1.10 -4.78 4.87
C SER A 155 2.44 -4.95 4.14
N GLU A 156 3.57 -4.75 4.82
CA GLU A 156 4.89 -4.94 4.24
C GLU A 156 5.11 -6.35 3.68
N GLU A 157 4.62 -7.38 4.37
CA GLU A 157 4.81 -8.78 3.96
C GLU A 157 3.99 -9.11 2.71
N ILE A 158 2.76 -8.58 2.64
CA ILE A 158 1.93 -8.71 1.43
C ILE A 158 2.59 -8.01 0.25
N ILE A 159 3.09 -6.78 0.43
CA ILE A 159 3.80 -6.04 -0.62
C ILE A 159 5.01 -6.85 -1.09
N GLN A 160 5.80 -7.42 -0.18
CA GLN A 160 6.96 -8.24 -0.52
C GLN A 160 6.57 -9.47 -1.36
N GLU A 161 5.51 -10.20 -0.97
CA GLU A 161 5.05 -11.38 -1.70
C GLU A 161 4.54 -11.03 -3.10
N MET A 162 3.73 -9.98 -3.23
CA MET A 162 3.24 -9.51 -4.54
C MET A 162 4.38 -9.01 -5.42
N CYS A 163 5.35 -8.27 -4.85
CA CYS A 163 6.52 -7.78 -5.56
C CYS A 163 7.43 -8.91 -6.07
N GLN A 164 7.52 -10.04 -5.37
CA GLN A 164 8.28 -11.20 -5.84
C GLN A 164 7.70 -11.76 -7.15
N GLU A 165 6.37 -11.84 -7.28
CA GLU A 165 5.73 -12.26 -8.54
C GLU A 165 5.97 -11.26 -9.68
N LEU A 166 6.03 -9.96 -9.35
CA LEU A 166 6.41 -8.89 -10.27
C LEU A 166 7.91 -8.91 -10.65
N GLY A 167 8.72 -9.81 -10.06
CA GLY A 167 10.17 -9.83 -10.27
C GLY A 167 10.89 -8.63 -9.65
N VAL A 168 10.30 -7.99 -8.65
CA VAL A 168 10.86 -6.88 -7.85
C VAL A 168 11.49 -7.46 -6.59
N VAL A 169 12.79 -7.76 -6.67
CA VAL A 169 13.54 -8.40 -5.57
C VAL A 169 14.23 -7.37 -4.67
N SER A 170 14.57 -6.19 -5.21
CA SER A 170 15.23 -5.13 -4.45
C SER A 170 14.30 -4.58 -3.37
N VAL A 171 14.71 -4.69 -2.10
CA VAL A 171 13.94 -4.12 -0.97
C VAL A 171 13.79 -2.60 -1.12
N ALA A 172 14.76 -1.91 -1.74
CA ALA A 172 14.64 -0.49 -2.02
C ALA A 172 13.56 -0.18 -3.08
N GLU A 173 13.45 -0.98 -4.12
CA GLU A 173 12.41 -0.84 -5.16
C GLU A 173 11.02 -1.24 -4.61
N GLN A 174 10.94 -2.27 -3.76
CA GLN A 174 9.68 -2.66 -3.09
C GLN A 174 9.07 -1.53 -2.25
N ARG A 175 9.90 -0.60 -1.75
CA ARG A 175 9.44 0.56 -0.98
C ARG A 175 8.73 1.62 -1.82
N GLU A 176 8.72 1.45 -3.13
CA GLU A 176 7.93 2.28 -4.03
C GLU A 176 6.48 1.81 -4.18
N PHE A 177 6.19 0.60 -3.73
CA PHE A 177 4.87 -0.01 -3.80
C PHE A 177 4.12 0.18 -2.49
N CYS A 178 2.86 0.54 -2.58
CA CYS A 178 1.96 0.73 -1.46
C CYS A 178 0.73 -0.15 -1.65
N LEU A 179 0.31 -0.81 -0.57
CA LEU A 179 -0.98 -1.48 -0.54
C LEU A 179 -2.06 -0.43 -0.24
N CYS A 180 -3.11 -0.44 -1.03
CA CYS A 180 -4.22 0.49 -0.91
C CYS A 180 -5.52 -0.26 -0.67
N ILE A 181 -6.45 0.40 0.02
CA ILE A 181 -7.85 -0.02 0.11
C ILE A 181 -8.62 0.86 -0.86
N VAL A 182 -9.40 0.25 -1.74
CA VAL A 182 -10.38 0.95 -2.56
C VAL A 182 -11.77 0.60 -2.06
N LEU A 183 -12.53 1.63 -1.69
CA LEU A 183 -13.93 1.47 -1.29
C LEU A 183 -14.82 1.55 -2.53
N SER A 184 -15.66 0.54 -2.76
CA SER A 184 -16.45 0.40 -3.99
C SER A 184 -17.39 1.59 -4.28
N ASN A 185 -17.75 2.37 -3.26
CA ASN A 185 -18.82 3.36 -3.33
C ASN A 185 -18.34 4.82 -3.20
N GLU A 186 -17.06 5.06 -2.94
CA GLU A 186 -16.56 6.40 -2.53
C GLU A 186 -15.42 6.93 -3.42
N ASP A 187 -15.02 6.20 -4.47
CA ASP A 187 -13.80 6.48 -5.27
C ASP A 187 -12.58 6.86 -4.40
N LEU A 188 -12.57 6.35 -3.17
CA LEU A 188 -11.62 6.71 -2.15
C LEU A 188 -10.56 5.62 -2.06
N VAL A 189 -9.33 6.01 -2.34
CA VAL A 189 -8.15 5.17 -2.19
C VAL A 189 -7.44 5.54 -0.89
N LYS A 190 -7.45 4.62 0.09
CA LYS A 190 -6.72 4.75 1.36
C LYS A 190 -5.41 3.97 1.28
N MET A 191 -4.28 4.67 1.36
CA MET A 191 -2.97 4.03 1.46
C MET A 191 -2.75 3.41 2.84
N ILE A 192 -2.26 2.18 2.87
CA ILE A 192 -1.95 1.42 4.09
C ILE A 192 -0.47 1.63 4.44
N SER A 193 -0.17 1.81 5.72
CA SER A 193 1.22 1.89 6.20
C SER A 193 1.83 0.50 6.29
N TYR A 194 3.15 0.39 6.08
CA TYR A 194 3.85 -0.90 6.01
C TYR A 194 3.73 -1.76 7.28
N ASP A 195 3.57 -1.14 8.43
CA ASP A 195 3.46 -1.75 9.75
C ASP A 195 2.01 -2.02 10.20
N GLU A 196 1.00 -1.66 9.38
CA GLU A 196 -0.40 -1.94 9.71
C GLU A 196 -0.72 -3.42 9.49
N TYR A 197 -1.37 -4.05 10.47
CA TYR A 197 -1.86 -5.42 10.37
C TYR A 197 -3.05 -5.52 9.40
N ILE A 198 -2.99 -6.45 8.45
CA ILE A 198 -4.04 -6.60 7.45
C ILE A 198 -5.39 -6.99 8.07
N LEU A 199 -5.37 -7.89 9.05
CA LEU A 199 -6.62 -8.33 9.67
C LEU A 199 -7.27 -7.25 10.53
N ASP A 200 -6.51 -6.28 11.06
CA ASP A 200 -7.10 -5.10 11.74
C ASP A 200 -7.94 -4.28 10.77
N ILE A 201 -7.41 -4.06 9.56
CA ILE A 201 -8.10 -3.34 8.50
C ILE A 201 -9.35 -4.11 8.07
N CYS A 202 -9.25 -5.43 7.90
CA CYS A 202 -10.41 -6.26 7.58
C CYS A 202 -11.49 -6.14 8.66
N THR A 203 -11.13 -6.25 9.94
CA THR A 203 -12.08 -6.12 11.06
C THR A 203 -12.76 -4.74 11.08
N GLU A 204 -12.01 -3.65 10.89
CA GLU A 204 -12.53 -2.28 10.83
C GLU A 204 -13.58 -2.12 9.71
N LEU A 205 -13.25 -2.58 8.51
CA LEU A 205 -14.09 -2.42 7.31
C LEU A 205 -15.32 -3.32 7.33
N GLU A 206 -15.18 -4.57 7.79
CA GLU A 206 -16.28 -5.51 7.96
C GLU A 206 -17.29 -5.03 9.01
N THR A 207 -16.79 -4.50 10.13
CA THR A 207 -17.65 -3.90 11.17
C THR A 207 -18.42 -2.70 10.65
N SER A 208 -17.80 -1.93 9.74
CA SER A 208 -18.42 -0.77 9.10
C SER A 208 -19.31 -1.14 7.91
N ASN A 209 -19.45 -2.43 7.58
CA ASN A 209 -20.20 -2.96 6.43
C ASN A 209 -19.86 -2.26 5.10
N ARG A 210 -18.57 -1.94 4.89
CA ARG A 210 -18.09 -1.30 3.66
C ARG A 210 -17.59 -2.36 2.70
N GLU A 211 -18.00 -2.30 1.44
CA GLU A 211 -17.38 -3.11 0.40
C GLU A 211 -16.03 -2.52 0.01
N TYR A 212 -15.00 -3.36 0.02
CA TYR A 212 -13.64 -2.95 -0.25
C TYR A 212 -12.86 -4.03 -1.00
N TYR A 213 -11.78 -3.61 -1.64
CA TYR A 213 -10.74 -4.53 -2.10
C TYR A 213 -9.36 -3.93 -1.87
N PHE A 214 -8.37 -4.81 -1.68
CA PHE A 214 -6.98 -4.41 -1.62
C PHE A 214 -6.41 -4.29 -3.03
N LEU A 215 -5.65 -3.23 -3.29
CA LEU A 215 -4.99 -2.97 -4.56
C LEU A 215 -3.53 -2.60 -4.31
N LEU A 216 -2.61 -3.31 -4.93
CA LEU A 216 -1.20 -2.90 -4.95
C LEU A 216 -1.02 -1.81 -6.01
N ARG A 217 -0.38 -0.70 -5.64
CA ARG A 217 0.01 0.37 -6.57
C ARG A 217 1.48 0.73 -6.38
N ARG A 218 2.14 1.14 -7.45
CA ARG A 218 3.41 1.86 -7.34
C ARG A 218 3.10 3.35 -7.13
N THR A 219 3.40 3.89 -5.95
CA THR A 219 3.03 5.26 -5.57
C THR A 219 4.21 6.24 -5.65
N VAL A 220 5.43 5.70 -5.65
CA VAL A 220 6.69 6.44 -5.80
C VAL A 220 7.44 5.86 -7.01
N TRP A 221 8.19 6.70 -7.73
CA TRP A 221 8.81 6.31 -9.00
C TRP A 221 10.25 6.81 -9.11
N ILE A 222 11.16 6.21 -8.33
CA ILE A 222 12.60 6.57 -8.35
C ILE A 222 13.39 5.59 -9.22
N HIS A 223 13.16 4.29 -9.05
CA HIS A 223 13.81 3.27 -9.86
C HIS A 223 13.26 3.29 -11.30
N PRO A 224 14.10 3.08 -12.34
CA PRO A 224 13.64 3.02 -13.72
C PRO A 224 12.71 1.82 -13.96
N LEU A 225 11.93 1.88 -15.04
CA LEU A 225 11.14 0.73 -15.47
C LEU A 225 12.03 -0.42 -15.95
N ARG A 226 11.50 -1.62 -15.78
CA ARG A 226 12.12 -2.89 -16.18
C ARG A 226 11.16 -3.64 -17.08
N PHE A 227 11.71 -4.26 -18.13
CA PHE A 227 10.91 -4.86 -19.20
C PHE A 227 11.20 -6.36 -19.40
N GLU A 228 11.75 -7.04 -18.39
CA GLU A 228 12.02 -8.48 -18.43
C GLU A 228 10.84 -9.33 -17.94
N ASN A 229 10.01 -8.79 -17.03
CA ASN A 229 8.88 -9.52 -16.45
C ASN A 229 7.55 -9.06 -17.08
N ARG A 230 6.85 -9.99 -17.74
CA ARG A 230 5.56 -9.73 -18.39
C ARG A 230 4.49 -9.16 -17.44
N LEU A 231 4.38 -9.70 -16.22
CA LEU A 231 3.41 -9.24 -15.23
C LEU A 231 3.73 -7.81 -14.78
N PHE A 232 5.01 -7.45 -14.63
CA PHE A 232 5.43 -6.09 -14.30
C PHE A 232 5.10 -5.10 -15.42
N ILE A 233 5.34 -5.45 -16.69
CA ILE A 233 4.98 -4.60 -17.84
C ILE A 233 3.48 -4.36 -17.87
N GLU A 234 2.67 -5.41 -17.70
CA GLU A 234 1.21 -5.28 -17.66
C GLU A 234 0.76 -4.42 -16.47
N PHE A 235 1.33 -4.63 -15.27
CA PHE A 235 1.07 -3.83 -14.08
C PHE A 235 1.31 -2.34 -14.33
N MET A 236 2.48 -1.99 -14.87
CA MET A 236 2.86 -0.58 -15.10
C MET A 236 2.00 0.04 -16.20
N TYR A 237 1.75 -0.70 -17.29
CA TYR A 237 0.89 -0.26 -18.39
C TYR A 237 -0.48 0.16 -17.87
N PHE A 238 -1.19 -0.75 -17.19
CA PHE A 238 -2.54 -0.45 -16.70
C PHE A 238 -2.57 0.67 -15.66
N GLN A 239 -1.50 0.87 -14.89
CA GLN A 239 -1.45 1.96 -13.93
C GLN A 239 -1.23 3.33 -14.59
N ILE A 240 -0.44 3.39 -15.67
CA ILE A 240 -0.01 4.64 -16.33
C ILE A 240 -0.98 5.07 -17.45
N THR A 241 -1.67 4.14 -18.11
CA THR A 241 -2.56 4.47 -19.24
C THR A 241 -3.62 5.50 -18.87
N ALA A 242 -4.18 5.46 -17.66
CA ALA A 242 -5.15 6.44 -17.20
C ALA A 242 -4.56 7.86 -17.15
N ASP A 243 -3.35 8.01 -16.60
CA ASP A 243 -2.67 9.32 -16.50
C ASP A 243 -2.28 9.85 -17.89
N TYR A 244 -1.94 8.97 -18.83
CA TYR A 244 -1.74 9.33 -20.23
C TYR A 244 -3.03 9.85 -20.88
N MET A 245 -4.16 9.15 -20.69
CA MET A 245 -5.45 9.52 -21.32
C MET A 245 -5.98 10.86 -20.84
N GLU A 246 -5.63 11.28 -19.63
CA GLU A 246 -5.94 12.60 -19.07
C GLU A 246 -4.91 13.69 -19.47
N PHE A 247 -3.88 13.32 -20.26
CA PHE A 247 -2.80 14.20 -20.73
C PHE A 247 -1.91 14.76 -19.60
N TYR A 248 -1.86 14.09 -18.46
CA TYR A 248 -1.19 14.61 -17.27
C TYR A 248 0.34 14.48 -17.28
N LEU A 249 0.88 13.58 -18.10
CA LEU A 249 2.30 13.20 -18.03
C LEU A 249 3.27 14.20 -18.68
N THR A 250 2.78 15.01 -19.62
CA THR A 250 3.62 15.97 -20.37
C THR A 250 3.89 17.25 -19.57
N GLY A 251 2.91 17.69 -18.77
CA GLY A 251 2.94 18.99 -18.10
C GLY A 251 2.83 20.19 -19.05
N VAL A 252 2.39 19.96 -20.28
CA VAL A 252 2.20 20.99 -21.32
C VAL A 252 0.73 21.34 -21.39
N GLU A 253 0.41 22.64 -21.42
CA GLU A 253 -0.97 23.09 -21.63
C GLU A 253 -1.41 22.84 -23.08
N PRO A 254 -2.70 22.52 -23.34
CA PRO A 254 -3.18 22.26 -24.70
C PRO A 254 -2.88 23.37 -25.72
N SER A 255 -2.74 24.61 -25.27
CA SER A 255 -2.39 25.76 -26.13
C SER A 255 -0.93 25.79 -26.61
N ASP A 256 -0.03 25.13 -25.90
CA ASP A 256 1.42 25.17 -26.14
C ASP A 256 1.95 23.89 -26.80
N ILE A 257 1.04 23.04 -27.29
CA ILE A 257 1.39 21.79 -27.96
C ILE A 257 2.04 22.09 -29.32
N ASP A 258 3.25 21.57 -29.53
CA ASP A 258 3.95 21.64 -30.80
C ASP A 258 3.68 20.40 -31.69
N GLN A 259 4.16 20.46 -32.93
CA GLN A 259 4.00 19.35 -33.88
C GLN A 259 4.79 18.09 -33.48
N SER A 260 5.89 18.24 -32.74
CA SER A 260 6.68 17.09 -32.29
C SER A 260 5.88 16.26 -31.28
N LEU A 261 5.20 16.93 -30.35
CA LEU A 261 4.39 16.27 -29.34
C LEU A 261 3.15 15.61 -29.94
N LEU A 262 2.52 16.21 -30.96
CA LEU A 262 1.44 15.56 -31.70
C LEU A 262 1.92 14.27 -32.40
N ASP A 263 3.11 14.29 -32.99
CA ASP A 263 3.75 13.11 -33.61
C ASP A 263 4.03 12.00 -32.59
N ASP A 264 4.54 12.36 -31.41
CA ASP A 264 4.77 11.45 -30.29
C ASP A 264 3.47 10.80 -29.80
N ILE A 265 2.37 11.57 -29.75
CA ILE A 265 1.05 11.08 -29.35
C ILE A 265 0.46 10.12 -30.39
N ALA A 266 0.62 10.41 -31.69
CA ALA A 266 0.24 9.45 -32.73
C ALA A 266 1.03 8.14 -32.61
N ASN A 267 2.32 8.22 -32.27
CA ASN A 267 3.17 7.06 -32.03
C ASN A 267 2.72 6.26 -30.78
N LEU A 268 2.39 6.94 -29.69
CA LEU A 268 1.81 6.32 -28.48
C LEU A 268 0.46 5.65 -28.78
N GLY A 269 -0.40 6.29 -29.58
CA GLY A 269 -1.67 5.75 -30.04
C GLY A 269 -1.51 4.45 -30.85
N ALA A 270 -0.48 4.36 -31.69
CA ALA A 270 -0.16 3.14 -32.43
C ALA A 270 0.23 1.98 -31.48
N TYR A 271 1.04 2.25 -30.46
CA TYR A 271 1.38 1.23 -29.46
C TYR A 271 0.19 0.82 -28.58
N LEU A 272 -0.72 1.74 -28.25
CA LEU A 272 -1.96 1.43 -27.53
C LEU A 272 -2.86 0.48 -28.33
N GLN A 273 -3.07 0.76 -29.62
CA GLN A 273 -3.86 -0.10 -30.51
C GLN A 273 -3.35 -1.54 -30.52
N ILE A 274 -2.03 -1.72 -30.66
CA ILE A 274 -1.39 -3.04 -30.66
C ILE A 274 -1.47 -3.69 -29.26
N SER A 275 -1.38 -2.90 -28.20
CA SER A 275 -1.43 -3.38 -26.82
C SER A 275 -2.77 -4.01 -26.46
N ASP A 276 -3.85 -3.48 -27.03
CA ASP A 276 -5.22 -3.93 -26.77
C ASP A 276 -5.65 -5.06 -27.72
N LEU A 277 -5.34 -4.97 -29.02
CA LEU A 277 -5.72 -5.98 -30.02
C LEU A 277 -4.73 -7.14 -30.16
N GLY A 278 -3.49 -6.95 -29.70
CA GLY A 278 -2.41 -7.93 -29.81
C GLY A 278 -1.90 -8.19 -31.23
N SER A 279 -2.33 -7.37 -32.20
CA SER A 279 -1.89 -7.42 -33.59
C SER A 279 -1.99 -6.04 -34.23
N ILE A 280 -1.30 -5.84 -35.35
CA ILE A 280 -1.39 -4.59 -36.12
C ILE A 280 -2.68 -4.63 -36.94
N VAL A 281 -3.66 -3.85 -36.52
CA VAL A 281 -4.94 -3.63 -37.19
C VAL A 281 -5.06 -2.14 -37.49
N ALA A 282 -5.50 -1.80 -38.70
CA ALA A 282 -5.73 -0.41 -39.06
C ALA A 282 -6.77 0.22 -38.11
N VAL A 283 -6.51 1.44 -37.68
CA VAL A 283 -7.40 2.23 -36.83
C VAL A 283 -8.49 2.82 -37.68
N GLU A 284 -9.74 2.69 -37.24
CA GLU A 284 -10.88 3.39 -37.82
C GLU A 284 -11.14 4.69 -37.06
N GLN A 285 -11.86 5.63 -37.68
CA GLN A 285 -12.13 6.95 -37.10
C GLN A 285 -12.84 6.86 -35.74
N ASP A 286 -13.72 5.88 -35.57
CA ASP A 286 -14.47 5.65 -34.34
C ASP A 286 -13.58 5.16 -33.18
N ASP A 287 -12.41 4.56 -33.45
CA ASP A 287 -11.53 4.01 -32.41
C ASP A 287 -10.54 5.03 -31.83
N VAL A 288 -10.33 6.17 -32.52
CA VAL A 288 -9.29 7.16 -32.18
C VAL A 288 -9.44 7.71 -30.76
N HIS A 289 -10.68 7.86 -30.28
CA HIS A 289 -10.97 8.43 -28.95
C HIS A 289 -10.46 7.58 -27.77
N HIS A 290 -10.08 6.32 -28.02
CA HIS A 290 -9.43 5.43 -27.05
C HIS A 290 -7.90 5.39 -27.17
N LEU A 291 -7.31 6.09 -28.14
CA LEU A 291 -5.88 6.06 -28.44
C LEU A 291 -5.19 7.41 -28.18
N VAL A 292 -5.97 8.50 -28.23
CA VAL A 292 -5.51 9.88 -28.05
C VAL A 292 -6.09 10.45 -26.74
N PRO A 293 -5.29 11.20 -25.95
CA PRO A 293 -5.76 11.82 -24.72
C PRO A 293 -6.96 12.76 -24.92
N ARG A 294 -7.90 12.72 -23.97
CA ARG A 294 -9.22 13.38 -24.09
C ARG A 294 -9.11 14.90 -24.27
N SER A 295 -8.18 15.53 -23.54
CA SER A 295 -7.98 16.98 -23.53
C SER A 295 -7.46 17.55 -24.86
N ILE A 296 -6.92 16.71 -25.73
CA ILE A 296 -6.30 17.13 -27.00
C ILE A 296 -6.97 16.53 -28.23
N PHE A 297 -7.90 15.59 -28.03
CA PHE A 297 -8.61 14.92 -29.12
C PHE A 297 -9.23 15.92 -30.10
N ASP A 298 -9.88 16.96 -29.58
CA ASP A 298 -10.57 17.99 -30.36
C ASP A 298 -9.64 19.05 -30.98
N LEU A 299 -8.32 19.00 -30.77
CA LEU A 299 -7.37 19.92 -31.43
C LEU A 299 -7.23 19.65 -32.94
N MET A 300 -7.54 18.42 -33.36
CA MET A 300 -7.49 17.99 -34.75
C MET A 300 -8.72 17.16 -35.10
N TYR A 301 -9.05 17.03 -36.38
CA TYR A 301 -10.10 16.12 -36.79
C TYR A 301 -9.70 14.67 -36.52
N ALA A 302 -10.65 13.83 -36.07
CA ALA A 302 -10.41 12.41 -35.81
C ALA A 302 -9.84 11.67 -37.05
N GLU A 303 -10.21 12.08 -38.26
CA GLU A 303 -9.65 11.55 -39.52
C GLU A 303 -8.13 11.78 -39.61
N HIS A 304 -7.65 12.95 -39.22
CA HIS A 304 -6.22 13.25 -39.24
C HIS A 304 -5.46 12.42 -38.19
N TRP A 305 -6.02 12.27 -36.99
CA TRP A 305 -5.43 11.39 -35.97
C TRP A 305 -5.36 9.93 -36.45
N MET A 306 -6.43 9.43 -37.06
CA MET A 306 -6.50 8.10 -37.64
C MET A 306 -5.42 7.91 -38.71
N GLU A 307 -5.24 8.87 -39.62
CA GLU A 307 -4.20 8.83 -40.65
C GLU A 307 -2.79 8.77 -40.04
N GLU A 308 -2.46 9.67 -39.11
CA GLU A 308 -1.15 9.70 -38.45
C GLU A 308 -0.86 8.41 -37.67
N ILE A 309 -1.83 7.91 -36.89
CA ILE A 309 -1.66 6.65 -36.15
C ILE A 309 -1.44 5.47 -37.12
N ASN A 310 -2.22 5.39 -38.20
CA ASN A 310 -2.05 4.35 -39.22
C ASN A 310 -0.69 4.45 -39.94
N LEU A 311 -0.18 5.66 -40.18
CA LEU A 311 1.17 5.87 -40.70
C LEU A 311 2.21 5.31 -39.73
N LYS A 312 2.11 5.58 -38.42
CA LYS A 312 3.01 5.02 -37.40
C LYS A 312 2.94 3.50 -37.33
N LEU A 313 1.74 2.91 -37.38
CA LEU A 313 1.55 1.46 -37.44
C LEU A 313 2.29 0.82 -38.62
N GLY A 314 2.36 1.51 -39.76
CA GLY A 314 3.09 1.05 -40.95
C GLY A 314 4.60 0.90 -40.76
N PHE A 315 5.21 1.62 -39.81
CA PHE A 315 6.64 1.56 -39.51
C PHE A 315 7.00 0.54 -38.42
N ILE A 316 6.02 0.03 -37.69
CA ILE A 316 6.23 -0.94 -36.60
C ILE A 316 6.43 -2.35 -37.19
N ASP A 317 7.34 -3.12 -36.58
CA ASP A 317 7.56 -4.52 -36.95
C ASP A 317 6.27 -5.34 -36.83
N ARG A 318 5.87 -6.01 -37.91
CA ARG A 318 4.68 -6.85 -37.98
C ARG A 318 4.68 -8.02 -37.00
N GLN A 319 5.84 -8.41 -36.47
CA GLN A 319 5.96 -9.48 -35.47
C GLN A 319 5.90 -8.97 -34.02
N ILE A 320 5.64 -7.68 -33.81
CA ILE A 320 5.51 -7.13 -32.47
C ILE A 320 4.39 -7.83 -31.68
N SER A 321 4.70 -8.19 -30.43
CA SER A 321 3.72 -8.76 -29.52
C SER A 321 3.00 -7.68 -28.71
N ALA A 322 1.80 -7.97 -28.21
CA ALA A 322 1.06 -7.07 -27.32
C ALA A 322 1.92 -6.59 -26.13
N ILE A 323 2.70 -7.49 -25.53
CA ILE A 323 3.53 -7.15 -24.38
C ILE A 323 4.72 -6.26 -24.76
N THR A 324 5.29 -6.46 -25.94
CA THR A 324 6.36 -5.60 -26.47
C THR A 324 5.82 -4.21 -26.80
N ALA A 325 4.59 -4.10 -27.34
CA ALA A 325 3.94 -2.82 -27.57
C ALA A 325 3.70 -2.07 -26.25
N LYS A 326 3.20 -2.74 -25.21
CA LYS A 326 3.07 -2.16 -23.86
C LYS A 326 4.40 -1.67 -23.30
N ALA A 327 5.47 -2.45 -23.48
CA ALA A 327 6.82 -2.04 -23.06
C ALA A 327 7.31 -0.79 -23.81
N LYS A 328 7.10 -0.73 -25.13
CA LYS A 328 7.47 0.43 -25.96
C LYS A 328 6.67 1.69 -25.60
N PHE A 329 5.37 1.54 -25.35
CA PHE A 329 4.52 2.62 -24.85
C PHE A 329 5.06 3.18 -23.53
N LEU A 330 5.39 2.31 -22.59
CA LEU A 330 5.95 2.71 -21.29
C LEU A 330 7.35 3.35 -21.41
N GLU A 331 8.22 2.83 -22.28
CA GLU A 331 9.56 3.37 -22.53
C GLU A 331 9.50 4.82 -23.06
N LEU A 332 8.54 5.12 -23.94
CA LEU A 332 8.30 6.48 -24.42
C LEU A 332 7.82 7.40 -23.29
N LEU A 333 6.85 6.94 -22.49
CA LEU A 333 6.28 7.74 -21.40
C LEU A 333 7.24 7.97 -20.24
N GLU A 334 8.17 7.06 -19.94
CA GLU A 334 9.13 7.18 -18.84
C GLU A 334 10.01 8.45 -18.93
N ASN A 335 10.18 8.97 -20.15
CA ASN A 335 10.96 10.18 -20.43
C ASN A 335 10.14 11.48 -20.29
N THR A 336 8.83 11.39 -20.04
CA THR A 336 7.99 12.58 -19.88
C THR A 336 8.25 13.28 -18.54
N PRO A 337 8.11 14.62 -18.46
CA PRO A 337 8.50 15.38 -17.26
C PRO A 337 7.73 15.00 -16.00
N LEU A 338 6.46 14.64 -16.13
CA LEU A 338 5.56 14.29 -15.03
C LEU A 338 5.30 12.79 -14.91
N PHE A 339 6.14 11.96 -15.53
CA PHE A 339 6.06 10.51 -15.41
C PHE A 339 6.05 10.07 -13.93
N GLY A 340 5.15 9.12 -13.61
CA GLY A 340 4.96 8.63 -12.24
C GLY A 340 4.36 9.66 -11.28
N GLY A 341 3.82 10.77 -11.79
CA GLY A 341 3.20 11.82 -10.99
C GLY A 341 2.00 11.32 -10.19
N GLN A 342 1.89 11.80 -8.96
CA GLN A 342 0.66 11.71 -8.19
C GLN A 342 -0.09 13.05 -8.31
N PHE A 343 -1.20 13.03 -9.04
CA PHE A 343 -2.03 14.19 -9.36
C PHE A 343 -3.14 14.36 -8.32
N ILE A 344 -3.13 15.46 -7.58
CA ILE A 344 -4.02 15.68 -6.42
C ILE A 344 -4.60 17.09 -6.49
N SER A 345 -5.93 17.20 -6.56
CA SER A 345 -6.61 18.49 -6.56
C SER A 345 -6.45 19.21 -5.21
N LEU A 346 -6.10 20.48 -5.26
CA LEU A 346 -6.02 21.38 -4.12
C LEU A 346 -7.10 22.46 -4.22
N PHE A 347 -7.61 22.87 -3.07
CA PHE A 347 -8.44 24.06 -2.96
C PHE A 347 -7.59 25.34 -2.96
N ASP A 348 -6.42 25.29 -2.34
CA ASP A 348 -5.41 26.36 -2.40
C ASP A 348 -4.03 25.84 -1.99
N ALA A 349 -2.99 26.52 -2.45
CA ALA A 349 -1.62 26.39 -1.97
C ALA A 349 -1.04 27.78 -1.70
N VAL A 350 -0.51 27.98 -0.49
CA VAL A 350 -0.08 29.28 0.02
C VAL A 350 1.40 29.26 0.37
N ASP A 351 2.18 30.17 -0.21
CA ASP A 351 3.59 30.44 0.14
C ASP A 351 3.78 31.94 0.37
N GLY A 352 3.81 32.36 1.64
CA GLY A 352 3.84 33.77 2.01
C GLY A 352 2.56 34.50 1.60
N GLU A 353 2.68 35.42 0.63
CA GLU A 353 1.55 36.17 0.05
C GLU A 353 1.04 35.56 -1.28
N LEU A 354 1.70 34.52 -1.79
CA LEU A 354 1.32 33.84 -3.03
C LEU A 354 0.23 32.81 -2.75
N HIS A 355 -0.81 32.83 -3.57
CA HIS A 355 -1.94 31.90 -3.53
C HIS A 355 -2.17 31.32 -4.91
N THR A 356 -2.29 29.99 -5.03
CA THR A 356 -2.62 29.37 -6.31
C THR A 356 -4.11 29.46 -6.65
N GLY A 357 -4.97 29.58 -5.64
CA GLY A 357 -6.38 29.18 -5.75
C GLY A 357 -6.50 27.68 -6.04
N ASN A 358 -7.64 27.26 -6.57
CA ASN A 358 -7.81 25.88 -7.01
C ASN A 358 -6.72 25.54 -8.02
N CYS A 359 -6.01 24.43 -7.81
CA CYS A 359 -4.95 23.96 -8.68
C CYS A 359 -4.78 22.44 -8.57
N LEU A 360 -3.94 21.86 -9.44
CA LEU A 360 -3.57 20.46 -9.41
C LEU A 360 -2.13 20.33 -8.91
N LEU A 361 -1.95 19.68 -7.76
CA LEU A 361 -0.64 19.31 -7.23
C LEU A 361 -0.12 18.08 -7.94
N VAL A 362 1.15 18.09 -8.33
CA VAL A 362 1.84 16.92 -8.88
C VAL A 362 3.07 16.63 -8.04
N ILE A 363 3.17 15.38 -7.56
CA ILE A 363 4.34 14.90 -6.80
C ILE A 363 4.99 13.77 -7.59
N ASN A 364 6.24 13.95 -8.02
CA ASN A 364 7.01 12.90 -8.69
C ASN A 364 8.49 12.96 -8.31
N ARG A 365 9.33 12.15 -8.98
CA ARG A 365 10.80 12.15 -8.77
C ARG A 365 11.48 13.50 -8.98
N CYS A 366 10.88 14.40 -9.75
CA CYS A 366 11.43 15.72 -10.07
C CYS A 366 11.05 16.78 -9.02
N GLY A 367 10.18 16.48 -8.06
CA GLY A 367 9.72 17.44 -7.07
C GLY A 367 8.20 17.52 -6.96
N VAL A 368 7.76 18.66 -6.44
CA VAL A 368 6.36 19.05 -6.30
C VAL A 368 6.10 20.24 -7.20
N LYS A 369 5.08 20.15 -8.04
CA LYS A 369 4.66 21.21 -8.97
C LYS A 369 3.17 21.51 -8.82
N PHE A 370 2.78 22.71 -9.25
CA PHE A 370 1.41 23.18 -9.26
C PHE A 370 0.99 23.50 -10.69
N LEU A 371 -0.01 22.77 -11.20
CA LEU A 371 -0.59 22.91 -12.53
C LEU A 371 -1.97 23.56 -12.45
N ASN A 372 -2.50 24.07 -13.57
CA ASN A 372 -3.83 24.68 -13.66
C ASN A 372 -4.06 25.78 -12.60
N VAL A 373 -3.04 26.59 -12.34
CA VAL A 373 -3.07 27.62 -11.30
C VAL A 373 -4.02 28.75 -11.70
N THR A 374 -4.93 29.11 -10.80
CA THR A 374 -6.01 30.07 -11.09
C THR A 374 -5.69 31.50 -10.66
N VAL A 375 -4.80 31.68 -9.68
CA VAL A 375 -4.49 32.99 -9.09
C VAL A 375 -3.04 33.39 -9.35
N GLN A 376 -2.08 32.81 -8.63
CA GLN A 376 -0.65 33.12 -8.75
C GLN A 376 0.20 31.85 -8.62
N GLN A 377 1.24 31.75 -9.45
CA GLN A 377 2.16 30.62 -9.41
C GLN A 377 2.94 30.61 -8.09
N VAL A 378 2.89 29.48 -7.40
CA VAL A 378 3.77 29.19 -6.25
C VAL A 378 5.02 28.45 -6.76
N PRO A 379 6.22 28.71 -6.19
CA PRO A 379 7.43 28.03 -6.64
C PRO A 379 7.36 26.50 -6.48
N ASP A 380 7.93 25.79 -7.45
CA ASP A 380 8.15 24.34 -7.35
C ASP A 380 8.99 24.02 -6.09
N ILE A 381 8.74 22.84 -5.51
CA ILE A 381 9.41 22.39 -4.29
C ILE A 381 10.21 21.14 -4.61
N SER A 382 11.51 21.17 -4.33
CA SER A 382 12.32 19.96 -4.44
C SER A 382 12.05 19.02 -3.26
N LEU A 383 12.04 17.71 -3.51
CA LEU A 383 11.73 16.71 -2.48
C LEU A 383 12.76 16.71 -1.33
N ASP A 384 14.00 17.08 -1.60
CA ASP A 384 15.09 17.17 -0.61
C ASP A 384 15.03 18.43 0.26
N GLU A 385 14.26 19.43 -0.14
CA GLU A 385 13.97 20.61 0.68
C GLU A 385 12.90 20.33 1.74
N ILE A 386 12.12 19.25 1.62
CA ILE A 386 11.02 18.95 2.54
C ILE A 386 11.59 18.43 3.86
N LEU A 387 11.40 19.20 4.94
CA LEU A 387 11.90 18.87 6.27
C LEU A 387 10.86 18.14 7.10
N THR A 388 9.69 18.75 7.27
CA THR A 388 8.61 18.18 8.09
C THR A 388 7.24 18.53 7.52
N THR A 389 6.23 17.72 7.87
CA THR A 389 4.84 17.98 7.51
C THR A 389 3.97 17.96 8.76
N LYS A 390 3.04 18.91 8.86
CA LYS A 390 2.08 19.01 9.98
C LYS A 390 0.67 19.13 9.45
N LYS A 391 -0.20 18.24 9.92
CA LYS A 391 -1.61 18.17 9.54
C LYS A 391 -2.45 18.89 10.58
N TYR A 392 -3.43 19.67 10.14
CA TYR A 392 -4.44 20.25 11.01
C TYR A 392 -5.75 20.49 10.26
N THR A 393 -6.85 20.56 11.00
CA THR A 393 -8.19 20.80 10.46
C THR A 393 -8.80 21.99 11.16
N THR A 394 -9.46 22.86 10.40
CA THR A 394 -10.21 24.01 10.90
C THR A 394 -11.65 23.96 10.38
N SER A 395 -12.48 24.94 10.76
CA SER A 395 -13.82 25.10 10.18
C SER A 395 -13.81 25.35 8.67
N GLN A 396 -12.67 25.75 8.10
CA GLN A 396 -12.51 26.06 6.67
C GLN A 396 -12.01 24.85 5.85
N GLY A 397 -11.63 23.75 6.50
CA GLY A 397 -11.17 22.54 5.82
C GLY A 397 -9.94 21.91 6.46
N SER A 398 -9.29 21.00 5.72
CA SER A 398 -8.08 20.31 6.15
C SER A 398 -6.85 20.90 5.45
N PHE A 399 -5.77 21.00 6.20
CA PHE A 399 -4.56 21.69 5.79
C PHE A 399 -3.31 20.84 6.09
N LEU A 400 -2.33 20.96 5.20
CA LEU A 400 -0.99 20.42 5.37
C LEU A 400 0.02 21.57 5.35
N CYS A 401 0.66 21.87 6.47
CA CYS A 401 1.85 22.71 6.48
C CYS A 401 3.06 21.85 6.10
N VAL A 402 3.78 22.29 5.06
CA VAL A 402 5.02 21.70 4.59
C VAL A 402 6.14 22.67 4.93
N GLU A 403 7.00 22.29 5.87
CA GLU A 403 8.18 23.07 6.21
C GLU A 403 9.30 22.69 5.24
N ILE A 404 9.78 23.67 4.47
CA ILE A 404 10.76 23.45 3.41
C ILE A 404 11.97 24.37 3.55
N GLY A 405 13.13 23.88 3.12
CA GLY A 405 14.40 24.61 3.12
C GLY A 405 15.51 23.87 3.86
N THR A 406 16.43 24.62 4.45
CA THR A 406 17.55 24.07 5.22
C THR A 406 17.27 24.16 6.72
N PRO A 407 18.00 23.42 7.59
CA PRO A 407 17.84 23.56 9.04
C PRO A 407 18.00 25.00 9.56
N THR A 408 18.74 25.85 8.83
CA THR A 408 19.01 27.25 9.15
C THR A 408 18.05 28.25 8.51
N GLN A 409 17.46 27.93 7.35
CA GLN A 409 16.54 28.81 6.63
C GLN A 409 15.31 28.02 6.20
N LYS A 410 14.17 28.35 6.80
CA LYS A 410 12.92 27.61 6.69
C LYS A 410 11.83 28.52 6.14
N ARG A 411 11.05 28.01 5.18
CA ARG A 411 9.78 28.60 4.74
C ARG A 411 8.66 27.56 4.88
N ILE A 412 7.43 28.01 4.97
CA ILE A 412 6.27 27.12 5.15
C ILE A 412 5.33 27.33 3.98
N VAL A 413 5.03 26.23 3.28
CA VAL A 413 3.97 26.18 2.27
C VAL A 413 2.77 25.47 2.89
N THR A 414 1.58 26.06 2.75
CA THR A 414 0.36 25.48 3.30
C THR A 414 -0.54 25.01 2.16
N LEU A 415 -0.91 23.72 2.18
CA LEU A 415 -1.77 23.10 1.18
C LEU A 415 -3.16 22.84 1.78
N GLN A 416 -4.22 23.31 1.13
CA GLN A 416 -5.60 23.05 1.54
C GLN A 416 -6.22 21.97 0.63
N THR A 417 -6.63 20.85 1.21
CA THR A 417 -7.20 19.70 0.48
C THR A 417 -7.92 18.74 1.43
N ASP A 418 -8.79 17.88 0.91
CA ASP A 418 -9.34 16.72 1.63
C ASP A 418 -8.36 15.52 1.63
N LYS A 419 -7.31 15.54 0.81
CA LYS A 419 -6.31 14.47 0.66
C LYS A 419 -5.02 14.67 1.49
N VAL A 420 -5.07 15.43 2.58
CA VAL A 420 -3.90 15.76 3.44
C VAL A 420 -3.09 14.51 3.87
N THR A 421 -3.78 13.44 4.24
CA THR A 421 -3.12 12.20 4.66
C THR A 421 -2.38 11.51 3.52
N VAL A 422 -2.91 11.58 2.30
CA VAL A 422 -2.27 11.00 1.11
C VAL A 422 -0.98 11.75 0.80
N ILE A 423 -1.04 13.08 0.69
CA ILE A 423 0.14 13.91 0.40
C ILE A 423 1.24 13.70 1.43
N SER A 424 0.90 13.72 2.72
CA SER A 424 1.89 13.53 3.79
C SER A 424 2.55 12.13 3.76
N LYS A 425 1.78 11.07 3.45
CA LYS A 425 2.33 9.72 3.27
C LYS A 425 3.24 9.64 2.04
N LEU A 426 2.86 10.29 0.93
CA LEU A 426 3.69 10.34 -0.27
C LEU A 426 5.03 11.05 -0.01
N PHE A 427 5.02 12.21 0.65
CA PHE A 427 6.25 12.90 1.02
C PHE A 427 7.15 12.02 1.91
N ALA A 428 6.59 11.40 2.95
CA ALA A 428 7.35 10.48 3.79
C ALA A 428 7.95 9.29 2.99
N GLN A 429 7.18 8.73 2.05
CA GLN A 429 7.62 7.63 1.21
C GLN A 429 8.74 8.05 0.24
N TYR A 430 8.58 9.18 -0.46
CA TYR A 430 9.60 9.74 -1.35
C TYR A 430 10.91 10.03 -0.60
N THR A 431 10.85 10.72 0.54
CA THR A 431 12.03 11.01 1.37
C THR A 431 12.72 9.72 1.83
N TYR A 432 11.94 8.71 2.23
CA TYR A 432 12.50 7.42 2.65
C TYR A 432 13.21 6.68 1.50
N VAL A 433 12.56 6.56 0.33
CA VAL A 433 13.14 5.85 -0.83
C VAL A 433 14.37 6.58 -1.37
N ASP A 434 14.30 7.91 -1.52
CA ASP A 434 15.42 8.71 -2.03
C ASP A 434 16.64 8.65 -1.09
N SER A 435 16.44 8.79 0.23
CA SER A 435 17.54 8.71 1.20
C SER A 435 18.26 7.35 1.19
N LYS A 436 17.53 6.25 1.00
CA LYS A 436 18.12 4.90 0.89
C LYS A 436 18.85 4.70 -0.43
N ASN A 437 18.36 5.29 -1.53
CA ASN A 437 19.05 5.26 -2.80
C ASN A 437 20.35 6.06 -2.77
N ARG A 438 20.36 7.27 -2.18
CA ARG A 438 21.59 8.05 -1.96
C ARG A 438 22.58 7.31 -1.04
N GLY A 439 22.09 6.70 0.05
CA GLY A 439 22.92 5.91 0.95
C GLY A 439 23.56 4.65 0.33
N ASN A 440 22.93 4.06 -0.70
CA ASN A 440 23.50 2.95 -1.47
C ASN A 440 24.57 3.41 -2.47
N ILE A 441 24.55 4.68 -2.89
CA ILE A 441 25.62 5.29 -3.72
C ILE A 441 26.80 5.71 -2.83
N ASP A 442 26.55 6.16 -1.59
CA ASP A 442 27.57 6.67 -0.67
C ASP A 442 28.13 5.66 0.35
N GLY A 443 27.69 4.40 0.33
CA GLY A 443 28.38 3.31 1.04
C GLY A 443 28.51 3.48 2.57
N SER A 444 27.55 4.13 3.23
CA SER A 444 27.54 4.22 4.70
C SER A 444 26.22 3.71 5.28
N ASN A 445 26.23 2.45 5.71
CA ASN A 445 25.21 1.85 6.57
C ASN A 445 24.98 2.72 7.81
N SER A 446 23.81 3.35 7.89
CA SER A 446 23.22 3.83 9.15
C SER A 446 21.83 3.23 9.28
N GLN A 447 21.74 2.19 10.10
CA GLN A 447 20.48 1.66 10.60
C GLN A 447 19.84 2.74 11.47
N ILE A 448 18.59 3.11 11.16
CA ILE A 448 17.70 3.78 12.10
C ILE A 448 16.48 2.87 12.21
N TYR A 449 16.26 2.40 13.43
CA TYR A 449 15.19 1.50 13.85
C TYR A 449 13.82 2.17 13.82
#